data_AF-A0A9X0UJ03-F1
#
_entry.id   AF-A0A9X0UJ03-F1
#
_cell.length_a   1.000
_cell.length_b   1.000
_cell.length_c   1.000
_cell.angle_alpha   90.00
_cell.angle_beta   90.00
_cell.angle_gamma   90.00
#
_symmetry.space_group_name_H-M   'P 1'
#
loop_
_entity.id
_entity.type
_entity.pdbx_description
1 polymer ?
#
loop_
_entity_poly.entity_id
_entity_poly.type
_entity_poly.pdbx_seq_one_letter_code
_entity_poly.pdbx_strand_id
1 'polypeptide(L)'
;MVPMRIRILAALLLMTIPAARAEASEFGNIFGSPAAELQSSRASARALEGLESILAALRARELREPGAGRERLSAASTALRQASAAMREVVIPEQQNRPVATLNLRQAESQSLAFAAQRLRRPPIANLRELYQVFAETAAQLADLAERQMGATDDDTILFQLGPELTFFIRLGEVVTRVSRAANR
;
A
#
# COMPACT_ATOMS: atom_id res chain seq x y z
N MET A 1 20.70 -21.28 -12.72
CA MET A 1 19.39 -21.97 -12.63
C MET A 1 18.63 -21.37 -11.47
N VAL A 2 17.56 -20.63 -11.72
CA VAL A 2 16.66 -20.12 -10.67
C VAL A 2 15.86 -21.32 -10.14
N PRO A 3 15.82 -21.58 -8.83
CA PRO A 3 15.08 -22.71 -8.31
C PRO A 3 13.58 -22.54 -8.62
N MET A 4 12.99 -23.58 -9.21
CA MET A 4 11.61 -23.63 -9.72
C MET A 4 10.54 -23.21 -8.70
N ARG A 5 10.86 -23.24 -7.41
CA ARG A 5 9.99 -22.81 -6.30
C ARG A 5 9.76 -21.29 -6.26
N ILE A 6 10.74 -20.47 -6.65
CA ILE A 6 10.62 -19.00 -6.63
C ILE A 6 9.66 -18.50 -7.70
N ARG A 7 9.71 -19.10 -8.90
CA ARG A 7 8.80 -18.79 -10.02
C ARG A 7 7.34 -19.02 -9.66
N ILE A 8 7.05 -20.03 -8.85
CA ILE A 8 5.70 -20.35 -8.42
C ILE A 8 5.21 -19.34 -7.37
N LEU A 9 6.09 -18.86 -6.48
CA LEU A 9 5.71 -17.90 -5.44
C LEU A 9 5.42 -16.51 -6.01
N ALA A 10 6.25 -16.03 -6.95
CA ALA A 10 6.01 -14.77 -7.66
C ALA A 10 4.74 -14.83 -8.52
N ALA A 11 4.51 -15.95 -9.19
CA ALA A 11 3.27 -16.19 -9.94
C ALA A 11 2.03 -16.27 -9.01
N LEU A 12 2.15 -16.86 -7.82
CA LEU A 12 1.07 -16.89 -6.83
C LEU A 12 0.78 -15.49 -6.26
N LEU A 13 1.81 -14.66 -6.05
CA LEU A 13 1.64 -13.28 -5.58
C LEU A 13 0.87 -12.45 -6.62
N LEU A 14 1.17 -12.67 -7.91
CA LEU A 14 0.46 -12.03 -9.03
C LEU A 14 -0.97 -12.57 -9.23
N MET A 15 -1.22 -13.85 -8.94
CA MET A 15 -2.54 -14.49 -9.14
C MET A 15 -3.50 -14.35 -7.95
N THR A 16 -3.04 -13.86 -6.79
CA THR A 16 -3.88 -13.66 -5.60
C THR A 16 -4.37 -12.22 -5.42
N ILE A 17 -4.09 -11.34 -6.38
CA ILE A 17 -4.75 -10.04 -6.49
C ILE A 17 -6.10 -10.30 -7.17
N PRO A 18 -7.22 -10.36 -6.42
CA PRO A 18 -8.52 -10.40 -7.08
C PRO A 18 -8.59 -9.21 -8.03
N ALA A 19 -9.12 -9.45 -9.24
CA ALA A 19 -9.45 -8.41 -10.21
C ALA A 19 -10.58 -7.51 -9.67
N ALA A 20 -10.31 -6.80 -8.58
CA ALA A 20 -11.11 -5.71 -8.12
C ALA A 20 -10.79 -4.54 -9.05
N ARG A 21 -11.72 -4.24 -9.95
CA ARG A 21 -11.82 -2.97 -10.67
C ARG A 21 -12.04 -1.80 -9.68
N ALA A 22 -11.13 -1.59 -8.73
CA ALA A 22 -10.73 -0.23 -8.46
C ALA A 22 -9.93 0.14 -9.70
N GLU A 23 -10.38 1.11 -10.48
CA GLU A 23 -9.52 1.63 -11.55
C GLU A 23 -8.19 1.98 -10.88
N ALA A 24 -7.04 1.64 -11.47
CA ALA A 24 -5.75 1.93 -10.83
C ALA A 24 -5.58 3.42 -10.47
N SER A 25 -6.38 4.30 -11.11
CA SER A 25 -6.57 5.71 -10.79
C SER A 25 -7.18 6.01 -9.40
N GLU A 26 -7.79 5.03 -8.74
CA GLU A 26 -8.56 5.17 -7.50
C GLU A 26 -7.90 4.55 -6.27
N PHE A 27 -6.79 3.84 -6.44
CA PHE A 27 -6.08 3.16 -5.35
C PHE A 27 -5.76 4.11 -4.20
N GLY A 28 -6.26 3.86 -2.99
CA GLY A 28 -5.98 4.71 -1.83
C GLY A 28 -6.58 6.11 -1.89
N ASN A 29 -7.38 6.44 -2.91
CA ASN A 29 -8.02 7.76 -3.01
C ASN A 29 -9.04 7.96 -1.90
N ILE A 30 -9.00 9.16 -1.35
CA ILE A 30 -9.89 9.69 -0.35
C ILE A 30 -10.81 10.70 -1.04
N PHE A 31 -12.11 10.42 -0.99
CA PHE A 31 -13.15 11.26 -1.56
C PHE A 31 -13.64 12.28 -0.52
N GLY A 32 -14.01 13.49 -0.97
CA GLY A 32 -14.35 14.60 -0.08
C GLY A 32 -14.39 15.96 -0.78
N SER A 33 -13.63 16.94 -0.28
CA SER A 33 -13.49 18.23 -0.97
C SER A 33 -12.68 18.06 -2.27
N PRO A 34 -12.90 18.88 -3.32
CA PRO A 34 -12.10 18.80 -4.54
C PRO A 34 -10.58 18.98 -4.29
N ALA A 35 -10.22 19.75 -3.26
CA ALA A 35 -8.83 19.94 -2.85
C ALA A 35 -8.25 18.68 -2.19
N ALA A 36 -8.98 18.07 -1.25
CA ALA A 36 -8.61 16.80 -0.62
C ALA A 36 -8.47 15.68 -1.65
N GLU A 37 -9.40 15.60 -2.61
CA GLU A 37 -9.41 14.58 -3.66
C GLU A 37 -8.20 14.71 -4.59
N LEU A 38 -7.84 15.93 -5.00
CA LEU A 38 -6.65 16.15 -5.82
C LEU A 38 -5.37 15.76 -5.07
N GLN A 39 -5.27 16.11 -3.80
CA GLN A 39 -4.08 15.81 -2.99
C GLN A 39 -3.99 14.33 -2.65
N SER A 40 -5.13 13.70 -2.37
CA SER A 40 -5.21 12.27 -2.18
C SER A 40 -4.84 11.52 -3.46
N SER A 41 -5.36 11.93 -4.61
CA SER A 41 -5.00 11.34 -5.90
C SER A 41 -3.50 11.42 -6.19
N ARG A 42 -2.87 12.57 -5.90
CA ARG A 42 -1.41 12.72 -6.02
C ARG A 42 -0.65 11.81 -5.06
N ALA A 43 -1.07 11.74 -3.80
CA ALA A 43 -0.43 10.88 -2.81
C ALA A 43 -0.54 9.40 -3.19
N SER A 44 -1.71 8.99 -3.67
CA SER A 44 -1.97 7.65 -4.21
C SER A 44 -1.11 7.33 -5.42
N ALA A 45 -0.98 8.27 -6.37
CA ALA A 45 -0.10 8.10 -7.53
C ALA A 45 1.36 7.89 -7.10
N ARG A 46 1.86 8.66 -6.12
CA ARG A 46 3.19 8.44 -5.53
C ARG A 46 3.32 7.08 -4.85
N ALA A 47 2.28 6.63 -4.15
CA ALA A 47 2.29 5.30 -3.55
C ALA A 47 2.39 4.19 -4.60
N LEU A 48 1.68 4.33 -5.73
CA LEU A 48 1.74 3.42 -6.87
C LEU A 48 3.12 3.44 -7.56
N GLU A 49 3.71 4.61 -7.78
CA GLU A 49 5.10 4.74 -8.27
C GLU A 49 6.08 3.99 -7.36
N GLY A 50 5.86 4.09 -6.04
CA GLY A 50 6.63 3.37 -5.04
C GLY A 50 6.50 1.86 -5.17
N LEU A 51 5.27 1.36 -5.30
CA LEU A 51 4.99 -0.06 -5.50
C LEU A 51 5.59 -0.60 -6.80
N GLU A 52 5.42 0.13 -7.91
CA GLU A 52 6.01 -0.22 -9.19
C GLU A 52 7.54 -0.31 -9.08
N SER A 53 8.16 0.64 -8.38
CA SER A 53 9.61 0.64 -8.14
C SER A 53 10.05 -0.55 -7.29
N ILE A 54 9.29 -0.99 -6.29
CA ILE A 54 9.59 -2.22 -5.54
C ILE A 54 9.51 -3.45 -6.45
N LEU A 55 8.44 -3.57 -7.24
CA LEU A 55 8.27 -4.69 -8.17
C LEU A 55 9.39 -4.72 -9.22
N ALA A 56 9.76 -3.56 -9.75
CA ALA A 56 10.87 -3.42 -10.69
C ALA A 56 12.22 -3.74 -10.04
N ALA A 57 12.40 -3.45 -8.75
CA ALA A 57 13.58 -3.84 -8.00
C ALA A 57 13.67 -5.35 -7.82
N LEU A 58 12.57 -6.01 -7.42
CA LEU A 58 12.50 -7.46 -7.29
C LEU A 58 12.84 -8.13 -8.63
N ARG A 59 12.25 -7.63 -9.72
CA ARG A 59 12.55 -8.10 -11.09
C ARG A 59 14.01 -7.89 -11.48
N ALA A 60 14.61 -6.73 -11.18
CA ALA A 60 16.03 -6.46 -11.47
C ALA A 60 16.94 -7.52 -10.87
N ARG A 61 16.63 -7.89 -9.63
CA ARG A 61 17.43 -8.81 -8.82
C ARG A 61 17.27 -10.24 -9.31
N GLU A 62 16.04 -10.66 -9.64
CA GLU A 62 15.79 -11.93 -10.33
C GLU A 62 16.58 -12.05 -11.65
N LEU A 63 16.68 -10.94 -12.40
CA LEU A 63 17.44 -10.84 -13.65
C LEU A 63 18.94 -10.62 -13.45
N ARG A 64 19.40 -10.44 -12.19
CA ARG A 64 20.79 -10.15 -11.81
C ARG A 64 21.36 -8.90 -12.49
N GLU A 65 20.52 -7.88 -12.68
CA GLU A 65 20.92 -6.55 -13.16
C GLU A 65 21.73 -5.84 -12.05
N PRO A 66 23.05 -5.63 -12.22
CA PRO A 66 23.89 -5.05 -11.18
C PRO A 66 23.43 -3.62 -10.86
N GLY A 67 23.30 -3.29 -9.57
CA GLY A 67 22.97 -1.93 -9.10
C GLY A 67 21.51 -1.49 -9.29
N ALA A 68 20.84 -1.94 -10.35
CA ALA A 68 19.47 -1.52 -10.70
C ALA A 68 18.43 -1.83 -9.61
N GLY A 69 18.56 -2.97 -8.92
CA GLY A 69 17.67 -3.32 -7.81
C GLY A 69 17.74 -2.34 -6.64
N ARG A 70 18.95 -1.85 -6.30
CA ARG A 70 19.17 -0.91 -5.20
C ARG A 70 18.62 0.47 -5.53
N GLU A 71 18.88 0.96 -6.74
CA GLU A 71 18.37 2.25 -7.22
C GLU A 71 16.84 2.28 -7.21
N ARG A 72 16.21 1.20 -7.67
CA ARG A 72 14.75 1.05 -7.67
C ARG A 72 14.17 0.97 -6.25
N LEU A 73 14.83 0.31 -5.30
CA LEU A 73 14.42 0.34 -3.88
C LEU A 73 14.57 1.73 -3.24
N SER A 74 15.60 2.49 -3.61
CA SER A 74 15.77 3.88 -3.17
C SER A 74 14.66 4.79 -3.69
N ALA A 75 14.35 4.67 -4.98
CA ALA A 75 13.23 5.38 -5.61
C ALA A 75 11.89 5.01 -4.95
N ALA A 76 11.68 3.73 -4.68
CA ALA A 76 10.50 3.23 -3.99
C ALA A 76 10.34 3.86 -2.59
N SER A 77 11.40 3.83 -1.77
CA SER A 77 11.39 4.41 -0.43
C SER A 77 11.03 5.90 -0.49
N THR A 78 11.65 6.64 -1.40
CA THR A 78 11.38 8.08 -1.59
C THR A 78 9.92 8.34 -1.94
N ALA A 79 9.38 7.63 -2.93
CA ALA A 79 8.00 7.81 -3.39
C ALA A 79 6.98 7.46 -2.29
N LEU A 80 7.20 6.36 -1.56
CA LEU A 80 6.33 5.94 -0.45
C LEU A 80 6.38 6.92 0.74
N ARG A 81 7.56 7.47 1.07
CA ARG A 81 7.68 8.53 2.10
C ARG A 81 6.92 9.79 1.69
N GLN A 82 7.04 10.21 0.42
CA GLN A 82 6.31 11.36 -0.11
C GLN A 82 4.79 11.13 -0.07
N ALA A 83 4.33 9.94 -0.44
CA ALA A 83 2.92 9.57 -0.34
C ALA A 83 2.43 9.63 1.12
N SER A 84 3.17 9.03 2.06
CA SER A 84 2.84 9.09 3.48
C SER A 84 2.79 10.52 4.01
N ALA A 85 3.77 11.37 3.65
CA ALA A 85 3.82 12.76 4.08
C ALA A 85 2.61 13.54 3.55
N ALA A 86 2.32 13.45 2.25
CA ALA A 86 1.17 14.10 1.64
C ALA A 86 -0.17 13.67 2.30
N MET A 87 -0.32 12.38 2.60
CA MET A 87 -1.50 11.87 3.31
C MET A 87 -1.62 12.46 4.72
N ARG A 88 -0.52 12.54 5.49
CA ARG A 88 -0.52 13.04 6.87
C ARG A 88 -0.72 14.55 6.97
N GLU A 89 -0.08 15.29 6.09
CA GLU A 89 0.00 16.75 6.18
C GLU A 89 -1.18 17.44 5.51
N VAL A 90 -1.75 16.83 4.46
CA VAL A 90 -2.75 17.47 3.62
C VAL A 90 -4.08 16.73 3.67
N VAL A 91 -4.07 15.42 3.45
CA VAL A 91 -5.33 14.69 3.27
C VAL A 91 -6.03 14.42 4.60
N ILE A 92 -5.35 13.81 5.56
CA ILE A 92 -5.91 13.41 6.87
C ILE A 92 -6.51 14.60 7.66
N PRO A 93 -5.88 15.78 7.73
CA PRO A 93 -6.43 16.93 8.45
C PRO A 93 -7.77 17.41 7.90
N GLU A 94 -8.01 17.28 6.59
CA GLU A 94 -9.26 17.69 5.95
C GLU A 94 -10.42 16.69 6.18
N GLN A 95 -10.14 15.51 6.76
CA GLN A 95 -11.15 14.47 6.90
C GLN A 95 -11.95 14.59 8.19
N GLN A 96 -13.27 14.50 8.05
CA GLN A 96 -14.19 14.43 9.18
C GLN A 96 -14.02 13.10 9.93
N ASN A 97 -14.25 13.13 11.24
CA ASN A 97 -14.16 11.94 12.08
C ASN A 97 -15.42 11.06 11.96
N ARG A 98 -15.78 10.70 10.72
CA ARG A 98 -16.99 9.91 10.43
C ARG A 98 -16.79 8.48 10.95
N PRO A 99 -17.67 7.97 11.83
CA PRO A 99 -17.53 6.62 12.35
C PRO A 99 -17.74 5.59 11.24
N VAL A 100 -16.84 4.61 11.16
CA VAL A 100 -16.91 3.51 10.18
C VAL A 100 -18.19 2.68 10.39
N ALA A 101 -18.65 2.54 11.64
CA ALA A 101 -19.86 1.81 11.99
C ALA A 101 -21.15 2.41 11.38
N THR A 102 -21.12 3.69 10.96
CA THR A 102 -22.27 4.33 10.29
C THR A 102 -22.28 4.12 8.79
N LEU A 103 -21.23 3.49 8.23
CA LEU A 103 -21.13 3.18 6.82
C LEU A 103 -21.75 1.82 6.54
N ASN A 104 -22.57 1.73 5.49
CA ASN A 104 -23.12 0.46 5.03
C ASN A 104 -22.05 -0.30 4.24
N LEU A 105 -21.10 -0.88 4.98
CA LEU A 105 -19.99 -1.65 4.43
C LEU A 105 -20.39 -3.08 4.12
N ARG A 106 -19.83 -3.63 3.05
CA ARG A 106 -19.95 -5.06 2.76
C ARG A 106 -19.16 -5.86 3.80
N GLN A 107 -19.58 -7.09 4.07
CA GLN A 107 -18.90 -7.99 5.01
C GLN A 107 -17.39 -8.14 4.72
N ALA A 108 -17.00 -8.19 3.44
CA ALA A 108 -15.60 -8.27 3.03
C ALA A 108 -14.78 -7.02 3.42
N GLU A 109 -15.38 -5.83 3.41
CA GLU A 109 -14.73 -4.58 3.83
C GLU A 109 -14.55 -4.56 5.35
N SER A 110 -15.59 -4.94 6.10
CA SER A 110 -15.51 -5.05 7.57
C SER A 110 -14.45 -6.07 8.02
N GLN A 111 -14.38 -7.22 7.36
CA GLN A 111 -13.34 -8.23 7.62
C GLN A 111 -11.94 -7.70 7.30
N SER A 112 -11.79 -6.93 6.22
CA SER A 112 -10.50 -6.38 5.84
C SER A 112 -10.02 -5.30 6.82
N LEU A 113 -10.94 -4.47 7.34
CA LEU A 113 -10.65 -3.51 8.41
C LEU A 113 -10.24 -4.19 9.72
N ALA A 114 -10.95 -5.25 10.11
CA ALA A 114 -10.60 -6.05 11.29
C ALA A 114 -9.23 -6.72 11.12
N PHE A 115 -8.95 -7.29 9.95
CA PHE A 115 -7.65 -7.86 9.62
C PHE A 115 -6.54 -6.82 9.67
N ALA A 116 -6.76 -5.62 9.13
CA ALA A 116 -5.77 -4.53 9.18
C ALA A 116 -5.47 -4.11 10.63
N ALA A 117 -6.50 -3.93 11.47
CA ALA A 117 -6.34 -3.61 12.88
C ALA A 117 -5.55 -4.71 13.62
N GLN A 118 -5.90 -5.98 13.40
CA GLN A 118 -5.23 -7.12 14.01
C GLN A 118 -3.77 -7.23 13.58
N ARG A 119 -3.47 -7.10 12.28
CA ARG A 119 -2.10 -7.16 11.76
C ARG A 119 -1.22 -6.08 12.37
N LEU A 120 -1.77 -4.88 12.53
CA LEU A 120 -1.06 -3.74 13.13
C LEU A 120 -1.05 -3.77 14.67
N ARG A 121 -1.68 -4.78 15.29
CA ARG A 121 -1.84 -4.91 16.75
C ARG A 121 -2.48 -3.69 17.39
N ARG A 122 -3.49 -3.13 16.72
CA ARG A 122 -4.24 -1.95 17.17
C ARG A 122 -5.67 -2.34 17.56
N PRO A 123 -6.36 -1.47 18.33
CA PRO A 123 -7.81 -1.55 18.46
C PRO A 123 -8.50 -1.50 17.09
N PRO A 124 -9.76 -1.96 16.99
CA PRO A 124 -10.56 -1.84 15.77
C PRO A 124 -10.61 -0.40 15.26
N ILE A 125 -10.48 -0.21 13.96
CA ILE A 125 -10.54 1.10 13.29
C ILE A 125 -11.95 1.68 13.47
N ALA A 126 -12.07 2.77 14.23
CA ALA A 126 -13.36 3.32 14.63
C ALA A 126 -13.91 4.34 13.64
N ASN A 127 -13.04 5.07 12.94
CA ASN A 127 -13.41 6.18 12.06
C ASN A 127 -12.50 6.27 10.81
N LEU A 128 -12.93 7.06 9.82
CA LEU A 128 -12.20 7.23 8.56
C LEU A 128 -10.80 7.82 8.76
N ARG A 129 -10.65 8.75 9.71
CA ARG A 129 -9.37 9.39 10.00
C ARG A 129 -8.33 8.36 10.43
N GLU A 130 -8.70 7.45 11.32
CA GLU A 130 -7.85 6.32 11.75
C GLU A 130 -7.50 5.39 10.59
N LEU A 131 -8.46 5.08 9.71
CA LEU A 131 -8.20 4.27 8.51
C LEU A 131 -7.12 4.91 7.62
N TYR A 132 -7.23 6.21 7.38
CA TYR A 132 -6.28 6.94 6.54
C TYR A 132 -4.91 7.08 7.22
N GLN A 133 -4.88 7.26 8.54
CA GLN A 133 -3.63 7.22 9.33
C GLN A 133 -2.93 5.87 9.20
N VAL A 134 -3.68 4.78 9.34
CA VAL A 134 -3.18 3.41 9.15
C VAL A 134 -2.61 3.22 7.74
N PHE A 135 -3.26 3.74 6.71
CA PHE A 135 -2.75 3.68 5.34
C PHE A 135 -1.43 4.45 5.17
N ALA A 136 -1.35 5.68 5.68
CA ALA A 136 -0.13 6.49 5.64
C ALA A 136 1.03 5.85 6.43
N GLU A 137 0.75 5.31 7.63
CA GLU A 137 1.72 4.56 8.43
C GLU A 137 2.24 3.33 7.69
N THR A 138 1.36 2.59 7.02
CA THR A 138 1.76 1.40 6.26
C THR A 138 2.63 1.77 5.04
N ALA A 139 2.35 2.89 4.37
CA ALA A 139 3.22 3.41 3.31
C ALA A 139 4.62 3.75 3.84
N ALA A 140 4.71 4.41 5.00
CA ALA A 140 5.99 4.73 5.64
C ALA A 140 6.76 3.45 6.06
N GLN A 141 6.08 2.47 6.64
CA GLN A 141 6.70 1.18 7.01
C GLN A 141 7.24 0.45 5.79
N LEU A 142 6.51 0.47 4.67
CA LEU A 142 6.96 -0.12 3.42
C LEU A 142 8.16 0.63 2.85
N ALA A 143 8.21 1.96 2.98
CA ALA A 143 9.38 2.75 2.62
C ALA A 143 10.62 2.38 3.45
N ASP A 144 10.47 2.31 4.78
CA ASP A 144 11.54 1.92 5.71
C ASP A 144 12.03 0.49 5.42
N LEU A 145 11.12 -0.39 5.00
CA LEU A 145 11.49 -1.75 4.60
C LEU A 145 12.26 -1.76 3.28
N ALA A 146 11.80 -1.04 2.26
CA ALA A 146 12.50 -0.90 0.98
C ALA A 146 13.92 -0.35 1.17
N GLU A 147 14.07 0.66 2.03
CA GLU A 147 15.37 1.24 2.40
C GLU A 147 16.30 0.22 3.08
N ARG A 148 15.79 -0.54 4.06
CA ARG A 148 16.57 -1.61 4.71
C ARG A 148 17.04 -2.69 3.72
N GLN A 149 16.22 -2.99 2.71
CA GLN A 149 16.56 -3.98 1.69
C GLN A 149 17.59 -3.50 0.65
N MET A 150 17.94 -2.21 0.63
CA MET A 150 18.95 -1.67 -0.29
C MET A 150 20.34 -2.28 -0.07
N GLY A 151 20.67 -2.65 1.18
CA GLY A 151 21.95 -3.26 1.55
C GLY A 151 21.92 -4.79 1.61
N ALA A 152 20.74 -5.40 1.48
CA ALA A 152 20.60 -6.85 1.52
C ALA A 152 21.17 -7.46 0.23
N THR A 153 21.98 -8.51 0.38
CA THR A 153 22.64 -9.24 -0.72
C THR A 153 21.91 -10.53 -1.10
N ASP A 154 21.03 -11.02 -0.24
CA ASP A 154 20.25 -12.24 -0.43
C ASP A 154 18.84 -11.95 -0.94
N ASP A 155 18.61 -12.27 -2.22
CA ASP A 155 17.35 -11.98 -2.92
C ASP A 155 16.15 -12.75 -2.33
N ASP A 156 16.37 -13.96 -1.79
CA ASP A 156 15.30 -14.77 -1.18
C ASP A 156 14.78 -14.12 0.10
N THR A 157 15.67 -13.56 0.90
CA THR A 157 15.34 -12.81 2.12
C THR A 157 14.49 -11.58 1.81
N ILE A 158 14.76 -10.89 0.70
CA ILE A 158 14.07 -9.66 0.32
C ILE A 158 12.65 -9.93 -0.16
N LEU A 159 12.45 -10.95 -1.00
CA LEU A 159 11.12 -11.34 -1.44
C LEU A 159 10.27 -11.79 -0.25
N PHE A 160 10.85 -12.58 0.66
CA PHE A 160 10.16 -13.04 1.87
C PHE A 160 9.74 -11.90 2.79
N GLN A 161 10.54 -10.83 2.88
CA GLN A 161 10.25 -9.68 3.73
C GLN A 161 9.31 -8.67 3.06
N LEU A 162 9.52 -8.31 1.79
CA LEU A 162 8.71 -7.32 1.08
C LEU A 162 7.36 -7.87 0.61
N GLY A 163 7.30 -9.13 0.18
CA GLY A 163 6.09 -9.73 -0.42
C GLY A 163 4.84 -9.63 0.46
N PRO A 164 4.89 -10.04 1.74
CA PRO A 164 3.76 -9.91 2.64
C PRO A 164 3.32 -8.45 2.88
N GLU A 165 4.28 -7.51 2.99
CA GLU A 165 3.97 -6.10 3.22
C GLU A 165 3.39 -5.41 1.99
N LEU A 166 3.89 -5.74 0.79
CA LEU A 166 3.30 -5.30 -0.47
C LEU A 166 1.85 -5.76 -0.59
N THR A 167 1.61 -7.05 -0.33
CA THR A 167 0.26 -7.63 -0.38
C THR A 167 -0.68 -6.94 0.60
N PHE A 168 -0.19 -6.70 1.82
CA PHE A 168 -0.97 -5.99 2.84
C PHE A 168 -1.29 -4.55 2.42
N PHE A 169 -0.29 -3.80 1.95
CA PHE A 169 -0.47 -2.42 1.53
C PHE A 169 -1.43 -2.28 0.35
N ILE A 170 -1.34 -3.16 -0.65
CA ILE A 170 -2.26 -3.17 -1.79
C ILE A 170 -3.70 -3.43 -1.32
N ARG A 171 -3.91 -4.45 -0.49
CA ARG A 171 -5.24 -4.74 0.06
C ARG A 171 -5.79 -3.58 0.88
N LEU A 172 -4.92 -2.94 1.68
CA LEU A 172 -5.32 -1.80 2.49
C LEU A 172 -5.73 -0.61 1.61
N GLY A 173 -5.00 -0.32 0.53
CA GLY A 173 -5.36 0.72 -0.42
C GLY A 173 -6.72 0.48 -1.09
N GLU A 174 -7.04 -0.76 -1.46
CA GLU A 174 -8.38 -1.10 -1.97
C GLU A 174 -9.49 -0.86 -0.93
N VAL A 175 -9.23 -1.22 0.34
CA VAL A 175 -10.18 -1.01 1.43
C VAL A 175 -10.42 0.47 1.66
N VAL A 176 -9.34 1.27 1.68
CA VAL A 176 -9.40 2.74 1.81
C VAL A 176 -10.30 3.32 0.71
N THR A 177 -10.08 2.97 -0.56
CA THR A 177 -10.89 3.46 -1.67
C THR A 177 -12.36 3.13 -1.51
N ARG A 178 -12.70 1.87 -1.17
CA ARG A 178 -14.09 1.43 -1.05
C ARG A 178 -14.80 2.08 0.13
N VAL A 179 -14.15 2.11 1.29
CA VAL A 179 -14.71 2.71 2.51
C VAL A 179 -14.86 4.22 2.33
N SER A 180 -13.87 4.89 1.72
CA SER A 180 -13.95 6.32 1.42
C SER A 180 -15.09 6.64 0.45
N ARG A 181 -15.30 5.81 -0.57
CA ARG A 181 -16.45 5.96 -1.48
C ARG A 181 -17.79 5.76 -0.77
N ALA A 182 -17.89 4.75 0.09
CA ALA A 182 -19.11 4.51 0.87
C ALA A 182 -19.43 5.68 1.83
N ALA A 183 -18.40 6.40 2.27
CA ALA A 183 -18.54 7.58 3.13
C ALA A 183 -18.90 8.88 2.40
N ASN A 184 -18.89 8.92 1.06
CA ASN A 184 -19.20 10.13 0.28
C ASN A 184 -20.37 9.92 -0.69
N ARG A 185 -21.13 8.84 -0.48
CA ARG A 185 -22.46 8.62 -1.08
C ARG A 185 -23.54 8.98 -0.07
#